data_AF-K2ACN9-F1
#
_entry.id   AF-K2ACN9-F1
#
_cell.length_a   1.000
_cell.length_b   1.000
_cell.length_c   1.000
_cell.angle_alpha   90.00
_cell.angle_beta   90.00
_cell.angle_gamma   90.00
#
_symmetry.space_group_name_H-M   'P 1'
#
loop_
_entity.id
_entity.type
_entity.pdbx_description
1 polymer ?
#
loop_
_entity_poly.entity_id
_entity_poly.type
_entity_poly.pdbx_seq_one_letter_code
_entity_poly.pdbx_strand_id
1 'polypeptide(L)'
;METGKNHEIRLEGGYKEQLAQAFEHLFPQESRERSLEEQRALQEASEKREIAVMDRDLLEVALEYRADLTGLQSENACYRVIERGWQSNDEEYEERRVEEYDEVFSLPVRNHFSEERLPHGYGYKGGAARALLLRTLGIDSTYQPRDIDIVRLTWENPDDTQDAEVAQHWMSEATENASKIEVISDRDDYFTKRDLRMNEILATDDYIQCTKSALLDIMRHVIRPTKYELSRWHENLGPKMLAKILRFYAEAIHRYDEAYMGNLEDWRFEEAFITPFWLALQLDKACEISSDVAWRYVEELIARRQLPKYMSTIEEAAKYLIEFTYNFSYRHAPTEQFVMEDHWAQIDEDRKKSRRGSVRGMREDLEGDDDADSRDKQRKAQRQIKQKAKETAIDKAEI
;
A
#
# COMPACT_ATOMS: atom_id res chain seq x y z
N MET A 1 -7.05 61.52 59.59
CA MET A 1 -7.71 60.32 60.16
C MET A 1 -9.19 60.46 59.89
N GLU A 2 -9.66 59.99 58.73
CA GLU A 2 -11.08 59.87 58.44
C GLU A 2 -11.36 58.40 58.13
N THR A 3 -12.38 57.93 58.82
CA THR A 3 -12.82 56.55 59.02
C THR A 3 -13.33 55.92 57.73
N GLY A 4 -12.87 54.70 57.44
CA GLY A 4 -13.38 53.88 56.35
C GLY A 4 -14.88 53.64 56.49
N LYS A 5 -15.64 54.06 55.48
CA LYS A 5 -17.02 53.62 55.27
C LYS A 5 -16.98 52.25 54.63
N ASN A 6 -17.13 51.19 55.44
CA ASN A 6 -17.49 49.88 54.91
C ASN A 6 -18.89 49.99 54.28
N HIS A 7 -18.96 49.92 52.96
CA HIS A 7 -20.21 49.66 52.25
C HIS A 7 -20.58 48.20 52.49
N GLU A 8 -21.48 47.97 53.45
CA GLU A 8 -22.07 46.66 53.70
C GLU A 8 -23.05 46.36 52.57
N ILE A 9 -22.63 45.52 51.61
CA ILE A 9 -23.49 45.05 50.52
C ILE A 9 -24.40 43.96 51.11
N ARG A 10 -25.67 44.29 51.35
CA ARG A 10 -26.70 43.30 51.70
C ARG A 10 -27.13 42.58 50.41
N LEU A 11 -26.73 41.32 50.26
CA LEU A 11 -27.24 40.43 49.22
C LEU A 11 -28.39 39.60 49.82
N GLU A 12 -29.58 39.72 49.24
CA GLU A 12 -30.75 38.89 49.60
C GLU A 12 -30.84 37.68 48.65
N GLY A 13 -31.16 36.49 49.20
CA GLY A 13 -31.26 35.24 48.44
C GLY A 13 -30.36 34.13 48.97
N GLY A 14 -30.51 32.92 48.45
CA GLY A 14 -29.68 31.77 48.83
C GLY A 14 -28.22 31.93 48.39
N TYR A 15 -27.29 31.17 49.00
CA TYR A 15 -25.83 31.28 48.75
C TYR A 15 -25.44 31.29 47.27
N LYS A 16 -26.17 30.56 46.43
CA LYS A 16 -25.94 30.48 44.98
C LYS A 16 -26.31 31.79 44.24
N GLU A 17 -27.36 32.47 44.69
CA GLU A 17 -27.82 33.76 44.13
C GLU A 17 -26.90 34.90 44.58
N GLN A 18 -26.43 34.85 45.83
CA GLN A 18 -25.46 35.82 46.34
C GLN A 18 -24.12 35.70 45.59
N LEU A 19 -23.68 34.47 45.29
CA LEU A 19 -22.49 34.26 44.46
C LEU A 19 -22.67 34.77 43.04
N ALA A 20 -23.83 34.55 42.41
CA ALA A 20 -24.11 35.03 41.06
C ALA A 20 -24.12 36.57 40.99
N GLN A 21 -24.78 37.23 41.95
CA GLN A 21 -24.84 38.69 42.03
C GLN A 21 -23.45 39.29 42.32
N ALA A 22 -22.66 38.68 43.20
CA ALA A 22 -21.29 39.10 43.44
C ALA A 22 -20.40 38.93 42.19
N PHE A 23 -20.62 37.86 41.41
CA PHE A 23 -19.87 37.60 40.18
C PHE A 23 -20.21 38.61 39.07
N GLU A 24 -21.48 38.93 38.87
CA GLU A 24 -21.92 39.95 37.90
C GLU A 24 -21.38 41.34 38.25
N HIS A 25 -21.35 41.68 39.54
CA HIS A 25 -20.90 43.00 39.98
C HIS A 25 -19.37 43.17 39.92
N LEU A 26 -18.62 42.07 40.04
CA LEU A 26 -17.16 42.03 39.91
C LEU A 26 -16.69 41.86 38.46
N PHE A 27 -17.52 41.30 37.58
CA PHE A 27 -17.20 41.05 36.17
C PHE A 27 -18.34 41.50 35.25
N PRO A 28 -18.58 42.83 35.09
CA PRO A 28 -19.58 43.33 34.18
C PRO A 28 -19.26 42.85 32.76
N GLN A 29 -20.21 42.16 32.11
CA GLN A 29 -20.05 41.70 30.73
C GLN A 29 -20.03 42.90 29.78
N GLU A 30 -18.86 43.46 29.52
CA GLU A 30 -18.62 44.19 28.28
C GLU A 30 -18.55 43.18 27.14
N SER A 31 -19.70 42.82 26.57
CA SER A 31 -19.76 42.10 25.30
C SER A 31 -19.34 43.04 24.16
N ARG A 32 -18.04 43.28 24.01
CA ARG A 32 -17.49 43.71 22.71
C ARG A 32 -17.66 42.55 21.75
N GLU A 33 -18.64 42.64 20.85
CA GLU A 33 -18.66 41.82 19.65
C GLU A 33 -17.33 42.07 18.90
N ARG A 34 -16.45 41.05 18.90
CA ARG A 34 -15.13 41.14 18.29
C ARG A 34 -15.28 41.41 16.80
N SER A 35 -14.53 42.39 16.28
CA SER A 35 -14.51 42.68 14.85
C SER A 35 -14.00 41.47 14.04
N LEU A 36 -14.40 41.36 12.78
CA LEU A 36 -13.94 40.31 11.87
C LEU A 36 -12.40 40.25 11.74
N GLU A 37 -11.72 41.40 11.84
CA GLU A 37 -10.26 41.48 11.86
C GLU A 37 -9.68 40.94 13.18
N GLU A 38 -10.29 41.23 14.33
CA GLU A 38 -9.87 40.66 15.61
C GLU A 38 -10.15 39.15 15.68
N GLN A 39 -11.24 38.68 15.07
CA GLN A 39 -11.54 37.24 14.96
C GLN A 39 -10.51 36.54 14.07
N ARG A 40 -10.14 37.11 12.92
CA ARG A 40 -9.07 36.60 12.06
C ARG A 40 -7.70 36.64 12.74
N ALA A 41 -7.37 37.72 13.43
CA ALA A 41 -6.11 37.82 14.17
C ALA A 41 -6.02 36.82 15.33
N LEU A 42 -7.15 36.50 15.98
CA LEU A 42 -7.25 35.45 17.00
C LEU A 42 -7.16 34.05 16.39
N GLN A 43 -7.74 33.84 15.21
CA GLN A 43 -7.68 32.57 14.48
C GLN A 43 -6.26 32.31 13.97
N GLU A 44 -5.61 33.29 13.34
CA GLU A 44 -4.20 33.22 12.95
C GLU A 44 -3.26 33.06 14.15
N ALA A 45 -3.58 33.64 15.32
CA ALA A 45 -2.81 33.44 16.54
C ALA A 45 -3.09 32.08 17.23
N SER A 46 -4.28 31.50 17.01
CA SER A 46 -4.64 30.14 17.42
C SER A 46 -3.91 29.13 16.54
N GLU A 47 -3.93 29.31 15.23
CA GLU A 47 -3.19 28.51 14.25
C GLU A 47 -1.67 28.62 14.49
N LYS A 48 -1.13 29.82 14.78
CA LYS A 48 0.28 29.99 15.19
C LYS A 48 0.62 29.33 16.53
N ARG A 49 -0.36 29.08 17.41
CA ARG A 49 -0.18 28.31 18.66
C ARG A 49 -0.38 26.81 18.44
N GLU A 50 -1.30 26.40 17.58
CA GLU A 50 -1.51 25.02 17.15
C GLU A 50 -0.30 24.52 16.34
N ILE A 51 0.32 25.39 15.53
CA ILE A 51 1.61 25.16 14.85
C ILE A 51 2.80 25.19 15.82
N ALA A 52 2.73 25.95 16.93
CA ALA A 52 3.75 25.89 17.99
C ALA A 52 3.58 24.68 18.94
N VAL A 53 2.41 24.02 18.89
CA VAL A 53 2.05 22.78 19.60
C VAL A 53 2.03 21.57 18.64
N MET A 54 2.27 21.77 17.33
CA MET A 54 2.57 20.72 16.36
C MET A 54 3.68 19.87 16.95
N ASP A 55 3.29 18.63 17.26
CA ASP A 55 3.94 17.72 18.17
C ASP A 55 5.45 17.96 18.30
N ARG A 56 5.91 18.28 19.51
CA ARG A 56 7.33 18.47 19.79
C ARG A 56 8.16 17.31 19.21
N ASP A 57 7.60 16.10 19.20
CA ASP A 57 8.18 14.92 18.60
C ASP A 57 8.37 15.04 17.07
N LEU A 58 7.42 15.65 16.34
CA LEU A 58 7.52 15.84 14.88
C LEU A 58 8.62 16.82 14.53
N LEU A 59 8.69 17.95 15.23
CA LEU A 59 9.72 18.96 15.02
C LEU A 59 11.10 18.47 15.45
N GLU A 60 11.18 17.73 16.57
CA GLU A 60 12.44 17.12 17.02
C GLU A 60 12.96 16.09 16.01
N VAL A 61 12.09 15.23 15.48
CA VAL A 61 12.46 14.27 14.42
C VAL A 61 12.85 14.98 13.14
N ALA A 62 12.10 15.99 12.70
CA ALA A 62 12.45 16.72 11.50
C ALA A 62 13.82 17.41 11.62
N LEU A 63 14.15 17.94 12.80
CA LEU A 63 15.48 18.49 13.07
C LEU A 63 16.56 17.40 13.07
N GLU A 64 16.31 16.26 13.70
CA GLU A 64 17.22 15.11 13.75
C GLU A 64 17.58 14.61 12.34
N TYR A 65 16.57 14.44 11.49
CA TYR A 65 16.71 13.94 10.11
C TYR A 65 16.88 15.03 9.06
N ARG A 66 17.03 16.30 9.48
CA ARG A 66 17.18 17.48 8.61
C ARG A 66 16.07 17.60 7.54
N ALA A 67 14.86 17.20 7.89
CA ALA A 67 13.71 17.25 7.01
C ALA A 67 13.15 18.68 6.91
N ASP A 68 12.90 19.14 5.69
CA ASP A 68 12.26 20.43 5.42
C ASP A 68 10.73 20.33 5.55
N LEU A 69 10.22 20.79 6.70
CA LEU A 69 8.78 20.92 6.96
C LEU A 69 8.22 22.30 6.61
N THR A 70 8.96 23.14 5.86
CA THR A 70 8.44 24.45 5.48
C THR A 70 7.10 24.26 4.75
N GLY A 71 6.11 25.10 5.03
CA GLY A 71 4.79 25.01 4.38
C GLY A 71 3.94 23.80 4.82
N LEU A 72 4.35 23.04 5.83
CA LEU A 72 3.51 22.01 6.45
C LEU A 72 2.24 22.66 7.03
N GLN A 73 1.09 22.15 6.64
CA GLN A 73 -0.21 22.57 7.15
C GLN A 73 -0.94 21.37 7.74
N SER A 74 -1.51 21.54 8.93
CA SER A 74 -2.44 20.56 9.49
C SER A 74 -3.76 20.64 8.74
N GLU A 75 -4.28 19.48 8.37
CA GLU A 75 -5.58 19.29 7.76
C GLU A 75 -6.52 18.60 8.75
N ASN A 76 -7.78 18.40 8.36
CA ASN A 76 -8.70 17.59 9.16
C ASN A 76 -8.11 16.18 9.41
N ALA A 77 -8.09 15.78 10.68
CA ALA A 77 -7.66 14.45 11.10
C ALA A 77 -8.51 13.37 10.41
N CYS A 78 -7.87 12.28 10.01
CA CYS A 78 -8.57 11.11 9.49
C CYS A 78 -8.96 10.18 10.66
N TYR A 79 -10.07 9.48 10.47
CA TYR A 79 -10.67 8.65 11.49
C TYR A 79 -10.71 7.18 11.04
N ARG A 80 -10.12 6.29 11.85
CA ARG A 80 -10.17 4.84 11.62
C ARG A 80 -11.10 4.18 12.62
N VAL A 81 -12.21 3.59 12.14
CA VAL A 81 -12.96 2.59 12.93
C VAL A 81 -12.25 1.24 12.77
N ILE A 82 -11.76 0.67 13.86
CA ILE A 82 -11.35 -0.74 13.87
C ILE A 82 -12.45 -1.52 14.58
N GLU A 83 -13.25 -2.26 13.82
CA GLU A 83 -14.20 -3.23 14.37
C GLU A 83 -13.43 -4.50 14.76
N ARG A 84 -13.27 -4.74 16.07
CA ARG A 84 -12.68 -5.98 16.58
C ARG A 84 -13.78 -7.02 16.78
N GLY A 85 -13.89 -8.00 15.88
CA GLY A 85 -14.63 -9.22 16.14
C GLY A 85 -13.77 -10.18 16.97
N TRP A 86 -14.07 -10.36 18.25
CA TRP A 86 -13.49 -11.42 19.07
C TRP A 86 -14.40 -12.65 19.05
N GLN A 87 -13.84 -13.85 18.84
CA GLN A 87 -14.48 -15.09 19.29
C GLN A 87 -13.90 -15.43 20.66
N SER A 88 -14.66 -15.16 21.74
CA SER A 88 -14.46 -15.86 23.00
C SER A 88 -15.29 -17.15 22.98
N ASN A 89 -14.74 -18.22 23.55
CA ASN A 89 -15.44 -19.49 23.72
C ASN A 89 -16.56 -19.45 24.78
N ASP A 90 -16.92 -18.28 25.29
CA ASP A 90 -18.00 -18.09 26.26
C ASP A 90 -18.86 -16.88 25.82
N GLU A 91 -20.17 -17.04 25.99
CA GLU A 91 -21.32 -16.41 25.30
C GLU A 91 -21.54 -14.89 25.50
N GLU A 92 -20.54 -14.03 25.33
CA GLU A 92 -20.78 -12.57 25.29
C GLU A 92 -19.94 -11.86 24.22
N TYR A 93 -20.63 -11.39 23.17
CA TYR A 93 -20.06 -10.56 22.10
C TYR A 93 -19.88 -9.12 22.59
N GLU A 94 -18.68 -8.74 23.01
CA GLU A 94 -18.31 -7.32 23.12
C GLU A 94 -17.61 -6.87 21.82
N GLU A 95 -18.34 -6.19 20.93
CA GLU A 95 -17.74 -5.42 19.84
C GLU A 95 -16.95 -4.24 20.43
N ARG A 96 -15.64 -4.41 20.56
CA ARG A 96 -14.76 -3.31 21.00
C ARG A 96 -14.33 -2.50 19.78
N ARG A 97 -15.08 -1.44 19.48
CA ARG A 97 -14.66 -0.41 18.51
C ARG A 97 -13.46 0.36 19.06
N VAL A 98 -12.32 0.25 18.38
CA VAL A 98 -11.16 1.09 18.67
C VAL A 98 -11.09 2.17 17.61
N GLU A 99 -11.32 3.39 18.04
CA GLU A 99 -11.17 4.60 17.23
C GLU A 99 -9.71 5.04 17.28
N GLU A 100 -9.05 5.08 16.12
CA GLU A 100 -7.72 5.67 15.99
C GLU A 100 -7.83 6.95 15.17
N TYR A 101 -7.35 8.04 15.75
CA TYR A 101 -7.26 9.35 15.14
C TYR A 101 -5.82 9.56 14.67
N ASP A 102 -5.64 9.91 13.40
CA ASP A 102 -4.34 10.31 12.87
C ASP A 102 -4.48 11.63 12.12
N GLU A 103 -3.65 12.59 12.49
CA GLU A 103 -3.65 13.92 11.89
C GLU A 103 -3.15 13.81 10.44
N VAL A 104 -3.83 14.48 9.51
CA VAL A 104 -3.38 14.54 8.12
C VAL A 104 -2.66 15.86 7.94
N PHE A 105 -1.51 15.83 7.30
CA PHE A 105 -0.76 17.01 6.93
C PHE A 105 -0.74 17.19 5.42
N SER A 106 -0.71 18.44 4.99
CA SER A 106 -0.47 18.86 3.62
C SER A 106 0.87 19.58 3.50
N LEU A 107 1.62 19.30 2.44
CA LEU A 107 2.90 19.92 2.10
C LEU A 107 2.89 20.35 0.64
N PRO A 108 3.34 21.56 0.27
CA PRO A 108 3.50 21.91 -1.13
C PRO A 108 4.65 21.12 -1.75
N VAL A 109 4.45 20.59 -2.96
CA VAL A 109 5.52 19.90 -3.70
C VAL A 109 6.58 20.92 -4.10
N ARG A 110 7.83 20.66 -3.72
CA ARG A 110 8.97 21.55 -4.05
C ARG A 110 9.93 20.96 -5.06
N ASN A 111 10.08 19.64 -5.05
CA ASN A 111 11.03 18.93 -5.89
C ASN A 111 10.30 17.72 -6.49
N HIS A 112 9.76 17.93 -7.69
CA HIS A 112 9.06 16.90 -8.44
C HIS A 112 10.06 15.93 -9.10
N PHE A 113 9.69 14.66 -9.28
CA PHE A 113 10.56 13.65 -9.89
C PHE A 113 10.50 13.62 -11.43
N SER A 114 9.50 14.27 -12.01
CA SER A 114 9.26 14.40 -13.45
C SER A 114 9.15 15.88 -13.85
N GLU A 115 9.44 16.21 -15.11
CA GLU A 115 9.16 17.53 -15.71
C GLU A 115 7.73 17.62 -16.26
N GLU A 116 7.14 16.48 -16.60
CA GLU A 116 5.74 16.39 -17.02
C GLU A 116 4.83 16.39 -15.80
N ARG A 117 3.63 16.96 -15.96
CA ARG A 117 2.62 17.12 -14.91
C ARG A 117 1.37 16.36 -15.30
N LEU A 118 0.71 15.77 -14.31
CA LEU A 118 -0.59 15.17 -14.47
C LEU A 118 -1.65 16.23 -14.76
N PRO A 119 -2.74 15.86 -15.45
CA PRO A 119 -3.91 16.70 -15.53
C PRO A 119 -4.51 16.95 -14.14
N HIS A 120 -5.23 18.07 -14.01
CA HIS A 120 -5.89 18.42 -12.75
C HIS A 120 -6.86 17.33 -12.28
N GLY A 121 -6.82 17.05 -10.98
CA GLY A 121 -7.62 16.02 -10.31
C GLY A 121 -7.10 14.58 -10.47
N TYR A 122 -5.91 14.42 -11.04
CA TYR A 122 -5.12 13.19 -10.93
C TYR A 122 -4.02 13.35 -9.88
N GLY A 123 -3.59 12.22 -9.34
CA GLY A 123 -2.52 12.18 -8.35
C GLY A 123 -1.75 10.87 -8.37
N TYR A 124 -0.76 10.81 -7.51
CA TYR A 124 0.15 9.70 -7.30
C TYR A 124 -0.18 9.00 -5.98
N LYS A 125 -0.08 7.67 -5.98
CA LYS A 125 -0.10 6.83 -4.76
C LYS A 125 1.18 6.01 -4.64
N GLY A 126 1.33 5.32 -3.50
CA GLY A 126 2.36 4.29 -3.34
C GLY A 126 3.78 4.82 -3.54
N GLY A 127 4.56 4.19 -4.42
CA GLY A 127 5.96 4.52 -4.65
C GLY A 127 6.20 5.95 -5.13
N ALA A 128 5.40 6.42 -6.08
CA ALA A 128 5.47 7.77 -6.60
C ALA A 128 5.16 8.84 -5.55
N ALA A 129 4.12 8.63 -4.74
CA ALA A 129 3.77 9.54 -3.64
C ALA A 129 4.89 9.62 -2.57
N ARG A 130 5.49 8.47 -2.20
CA ARG A 130 6.65 8.45 -1.30
C ARG A 130 7.86 9.17 -1.89
N ALA A 131 8.07 9.05 -3.20
CA ALA A 131 9.16 9.75 -3.88
C ALA A 131 9.02 11.26 -3.79
N LEU A 132 7.83 11.80 -4.07
CA LEU A 132 7.58 13.24 -3.92
C LEU A 132 7.76 13.71 -2.48
N LEU A 133 7.30 12.92 -1.50
CA LEU A 133 7.46 13.30 -0.10
C LEU A 133 8.93 13.36 0.30
N LEU A 134 9.71 12.31 0.03
CA LEU A 134 11.13 12.26 0.36
C LEU A 134 11.94 13.39 -0.30
N ARG A 135 11.61 13.72 -1.56
CA ARG A 135 12.24 14.82 -2.29
C ARG A 135 11.85 16.19 -1.73
N THR A 136 10.58 16.37 -1.37
CA THR A 136 10.05 17.61 -0.80
C THR A 136 10.60 17.88 0.60
N LEU A 137 10.75 16.83 1.41
CA LEU A 137 11.40 16.89 2.73
C LEU A 137 12.92 17.08 2.63
N GLY A 138 13.53 16.98 1.45
CA GLY A 138 14.98 17.07 1.28
C GLY A 138 15.77 15.88 1.82
N ILE A 139 15.10 14.77 2.19
CA ILE A 139 15.72 13.54 2.71
C ILE A 139 16.41 12.78 1.57
N ASP A 140 15.71 12.62 0.45
CA ASP A 140 16.28 12.06 -0.78
C ASP A 140 15.79 12.86 -1.98
N SER A 141 16.57 13.87 -2.35
CA SER A 141 16.28 14.78 -3.46
C SER A 141 16.33 14.12 -4.85
N THR A 142 16.90 12.92 -4.95
CA THR A 142 17.14 12.20 -6.21
C THR A 142 16.23 11.00 -6.40
N TYR A 143 15.40 10.67 -5.40
CA TYR A 143 14.59 9.46 -5.44
C TYR A 143 13.69 9.42 -6.67
N GLN A 144 13.78 8.32 -7.42
CA GLN A 144 12.94 8.05 -8.58
C GLN A 144 12.01 6.87 -8.26
N PRO A 145 10.69 7.02 -8.50
CA PRO A 145 9.79 5.89 -8.34
C PRO A 145 10.02 4.86 -9.44
N ARG A 146 9.92 3.59 -9.05
CA ARG A 146 10.05 2.43 -9.96
C ARG A 146 8.83 2.30 -10.88
N ASP A 147 7.65 2.31 -10.26
CA ASP A 147 6.37 2.31 -10.95
C ASP A 147 5.63 3.61 -10.60
N ILE A 148 4.97 4.21 -11.58
CA ILE A 148 4.11 5.37 -11.40
C ILE A 148 2.67 4.86 -11.29
N ASP A 149 2.16 4.84 -10.06
CA ASP A 149 0.77 4.50 -9.76
C ASP A 149 -0.08 5.78 -9.74
N ILE A 150 -0.96 5.93 -10.73
CA ILE A 150 -1.87 7.08 -10.85
C ILE A 150 -3.24 6.75 -10.29
N VAL A 151 -3.85 7.77 -9.68
CA VAL A 151 -5.22 7.76 -9.16
C VAL A 151 -5.97 8.99 -9.61
N ARG A 152 -7.29 8.90 -9.66
CA ARG A 152 -8.20 10.01 -9.89
C ARG A 152 -8.88 10.41 -8.59
N LEU A 153 -8.86 11.69 -8.26
CA LEU A 153 -9.34 12.24 -6.98
C LEU A 153 -10.67 12.93 -7.18
N THR A 154 -11.78 12.36 -6.70
CA THR A 154 -13.11 12.89 -7.07
C THR A 154 -13.39 14.28 -6.54
N TRP A 155 -12.80 14.67 -5.40
CA TRP A 155 -12.99 15.98 -4.79
C TRP A 155 -12.30 17.12 -5.55
N GLU A 156 -11.37 16.81 -6.45
CA GLU A 156 -10.73 17.76 -7.36
C GLU A 156 -11.54 17.99 -8.65
N ASN A 157 -12.70 17.34 -8.81
CA ASN A 157 -13.53 17.41 -10.02
C ASN A 157 -12.76 17.16 -11.36
N PRO A 158 -12.04 16.03 -11.48
CA PRO A 158 -11.27 15.68 -12.67
C PRO A 158 -12.13 15.44 -13.90
N ASP A 159 -11.56 15.68 -15.08
CA ASP A 159 -12.12 15.24 -16.36
C ASP A 159 -11.87 13.74 -16.56
N ASP A 160 -12.90 12.92 -16.29
CA ASP A 160 -12.81 11.46 -16.36
C ASP A 160 -12.70 10.91 -17.78
N THR A 161 -12.89 11.74 -18.81
CA THR A 161 -12.71 11.34 -20.21
C THR A 161 -11.24 11.12 -20.56
N GLN A 162 -10.33 11.60 -19.72
CA GLN A 162 -8.88 11.52 -19.90
C GLN A 162 -8.26 10.23 -19.32
N ASP A 163 -9.04 9.38 -18.63
CA ASP A 163 -8.52 8.22 -17.89
C ASP A 163 -7.66 7.28 -18.77
N ALA A 164 -8.07 7.06 -20.02
CA ALA A 164 -7.35 6.19 -20.95
C ALA A 164 -6.02 6.80 -21.43
N GLU A 165 -6.02 8.09 -21.74
CA GLU A 165 -4.83 8.82 -22.18
C GLU A 165 -3.81 8.91 -21.04
N VAL A 166 -4.28 9.21 -19.83
CA VAL A 166 -3.43 9.26 -18.63
C VAL A 166 -2.84 7.90 -18.29
N ALA A 167 -3.63 6.82 -18.35
CA ALA A 167 -3.09 5.49 -18.13
C ALA A 167 -2.02 5.13 -19.18
N GLN A 168 -2.28 5.39 -20.45
CA GLN A 168 -1.37 5.03 -21.54
C GLN A 168 -0.05 5.81 -21.50
N HIS A 169 -0.09 7.09 -21.12
CA HIS A 169 1.08 7.96 -21.17
C HIS A 169 2.02 7.77 -19.97
N TRP A 170 1.49 7.54 -18.77
CA TRP A 170 2.31 7.48 -17.55
C TRP A 170 2.45 6.08 -16.93
N MET A 171 1.57 5.12 -17.22
CA MET A 171 1.65 3.78 -16.64
C MET A 171 2.28 2.80 -17.64
N SER A 172 3.45 2.24 -17.27
CA SER A 172 4.23 1.32 -18.11
C SER A 172 3.52 0.01 -18.46
N GLU A 173 2.51 -0.41 -17.69
CA GLU A 173 1.73 -1.64 -17.90
C GLU A 173 0.33 -1.41 -18.50
N ALA A 174 0.02 -0.23 -19.03
CA ALA A 174 -1.26 0.07 -19.69
C ALA A 174 -1.39 -0.72 -21.01
N THR A 175 -1.75 -1.99 -20.91
CA THR A 175 -2.14 -2.82 -22.05
C THR A 175 -3.55 -2.43 -22.51
N GLU A 176 -3.87 -2.64 -23.80
CA GLU A 176 -5.13 -2.26 -24.46
C GLU A 176 -6.43 -2.71 -23.74
N ASN A 177 -6.35 -3.61 -22.77
CA ASN A 177 -7.49 -4.11 -21.98
C ASN A 177 -7.38 -3.87 -20.46
N ALA A 178 -6.30 -3.26 -19.96
CA ALA A 178 -6.02 -3.15 -18.55
C ALA A 178 -5.31 -1.84 -18.20
N SER A 179 -6.11 -0.85 -17.77
CA SER A 179 -5.83 -0.01 -16.59
C SER A 179 -6.98 0.98 -16.45
N LYS A 180 -8.03 0.59 -15.72
CA LYS A 180 -8.92 1.61 -15.15
C LYS A 180 -8.11 2.33 -14.08
N ILE A 181 -7.87 3.63 -14.27
CA ILE A 181 -7.30 4.46 -13.22
C ILE A 181 -8.14 4.26 -11.96
N GLU A 182 -7.48 4.00 -10.84
CA GLU A 182 -8.16 3.84 -9.56
C GLU A 182 -8.78 5.18 -9.16
N VAL A 183 -10.07 5.15 -8.83
CA VAL A 183 -10.80 6.32 -8.38
C VAL A 183 -10.82 6.32 -6.85
N ILE A 184 -10.26 7.36 -6.25
CA ILE A 184 -10.36 7.62 -4.82
C ILE A 184 -11.49 8.62 -4.60
N SER A 185 -12.59 8.13 -4.03
CA SER A 185 -13.76 8.96 -3.74
C SER A 185 -13.76 9.59 -2.35
N ASP A 186 -13.03 8.96 -1.42
CA ASP A 186 -12.97 9.35 -0.02
C ASP A 186 -11.51 9.31 0.44
N ARG A 187 -11.02 10.49 0.83
CA ARG A 187 -9.64 10.70 1.27
C ARG A 187 -9.35 9.97 2.58
N ASP A 188 -10.29 9.99 3.51
CA ASP A 188 -10.10 9.39 4.84
C ASP A 188 -10.18 7.86 4.73
N ASP A 189 -11.06 7.34 3.87
CA ASP A 189 -11.10 5.92 3.53
C ASP A 189 -9.78 5.41 2.94
N TYR A 190 -9.16 6.22 2.07
CA TYR A 190 -7.85 5.89 1.49
C TYR A 190 -6.76 5.73 2.56
N PHE A 191 -6.60 6.71 3.45
CA PHE A 191 -5.57 6.67 4.50
C PHE A 191 -5.81 5.56 5.52
N THR A 192 -7.07 5.25 5.82
CA THR A 192 -7.40 4.27 6.87
C THR A 192 -7.20 2.82 6.45
N LYS A 193 -7.23 2.52 5.14
CA LYS A 193 -7.17 1.16 4.57
C LYS A 193 -5.81 0.75 3.97
N ARG A 194 -4.76 1.57 4.13
CA ARG A 194 -3.42 1.24 3.64
C ARG A 194 -2.84 0.02 4.35
N ASP A 195 -1.92 -0.66 3.70
CA ASP A 195 -1.24 -1.84 4.22
C ASP A 195 -0.07 -1.51 5.16
N LEU A 196 0.73 -0.52 4.77
CA LEU A 196 1.86 0.01 5.55
C LEU A 196 1.63 1.50 5.84
N ARG A 197 2.08 1.97 7.00
CA ARG A 197 1.96 3.39 7.38
C ARG A 197 2.68 4.32 6.40
N MET A 198 3.86 3.94 5.93
CA MET A 198 4.58 4.67 4.89
C MET A 198 3.81 4.81 3.56
N ASN A 199 2.69 4.11 3.38
CA ASN A 199 1.81 4.22 2.21
C ASN A 199 0.56 5.06 2.47
N GLU A 200 0.38 5.61 3.67
CA GLU A 200 -0.68 6.57 4.01
C GLU A 200 -0.31 7.97 3.49
N ILE A 201 -0.05 8.03 2.19
CA ILE A 201 0.41 9.22 1.46
C ILE A 201 -0.30 9.26 0.11
N LEU A 202 -0.71 10.46 -0.25
CA LEU A 202 -1.29 10.81 -1.53
C LEU A 202 -0.61 12.09 -2.00
N ALA A 203 -0.27 12.18 -3.29
CA ALA A 203 0.34 13.40 -3.82
C ALA A 203 -0.35 13.82 -5.11
N THR A 204 -0.44 15.11 -5.36
CA THR A 204 -0.65 15.70 -6.68
C THR A 204 0.67 16.31 -7.15
N ASP A 205 0.64 17.00 -8.27
CA ASP A 205 1.79 17.80 -8.69
C ASP A 205 2.05 19.02 -7.79
N ASP A 206 1.03 19.48 -7.07
CA ASP A 206 1.06 20.74 -6.31
C ASP A 206 1.26 20.52 -4.81
N TYR A 207 0.70 19.44 -4.26
CA TYR A 207 0.73 19.17 -2.83
C TYR A 207 0.79 17.67 -2.50
N ILE A 208 1.21 17.37 -1.28
CA ILE A 208 1.34 16.04 -0.72
C ILE A 208 0.53 15.98 0.55
N GLN A 209 -0.41 15.04 0.63
CA GLN A 209 -1.14 14.72 1.83
C GLN A 209 -0.61 13.43 2.45
N CYS A 210 -0.35 13.43 3.75
CA CYS A 210 0.10 12.24 4.47
C CYS A 210 -0.42 12.25 5.90
N THR A 211 -0.57 11.06 6.50
CA THR A 211 -0.82 10.99 7.94
C THR A 211 0.45 11.36 8.71
N LYS A 212 0.30 11.88 9.93
CA LYS A 212 1.40 12.15 10.83
C LYS A 212 2.22 10.90 11.11
N SER A 213 1.56 9.74 11.30
CA SER A 213 2.26 8.47 11.47
C SER A 213 3.12 8.12 10.26
N ALA A 214 2.62 8.32 9.03
CA ALA A 214 3.39 8.08 7.82
C ALA A 214 4.60 9.00 7.72
N LEU A 215 4.42 10.29 8.01
CA LEU A 215 5.46 11.29 7.97
C LEU A 215 6.59 10.94 8.94
N LEU A 216 6.26 10.60 10.19
CA LEU A 216 7.22 10.16 11.20
C LEU A 216 7.94 8.87 10.81
N ASP A 217 7.20 7.87 10.31
CA ASP A 217 7.77 6.57 9.93
C ASP A 217 8.70 6.70 8.72
N ILE A 218 8.40 7.59 7.77
CA ILE A 218 9.30 7.88 6.65
C ILE A 218 10.57 8.55 7.12
N MET A 219 10.47 9.59 7.97
CA MET A 219 11.66 10.27 8.48
C MET A 219 12.56 9.34 9.28
N ARG A 220 11.98 8.46 10.10
CA ARG A 220 12.73 7.52 10.96
C ARG A 220 13.09 6.20 10.29
N HIS A 221 12.81 6.04 9.00
CA HIS A 221 13.02 4.79 8.25
C HIS A 221 12.36 3.55 8.90
N VAL A 222 11.15 3.73 9.45
CA VAL A 222 10.40 2.67 10.13
C VAL A 222 9.39 2.05 9.16
N ILE A 223 9.51 0.74 8.95
CA ILE A 223 8.55 -0.06 8.19
C ILE A 223 7.54 -0.66 9.17
N ARG A 224 6.31 -0.14 9.17
CA ARG A 224 5.26 -0.57 10.09
C ARG A 224 3.97 -0.92 9.33
N PRO A 225 3.35 -2.10 9.58
CA PRO A 225 2.02 -2.40 9.08
C PRO A 225 0.97 -1.50 9.75
N THR A 226 -0.09 -1.16 9.04
CA THR A 226 -1.20 -0.43 9.64
C THR A 226 -2.00 -1.34 10.59
N LYS A 227 -2.76 -0.75 11.50
CA LYS A 227 -3.69 -1.52 12.33
C LYS A 227 -4.79 -2.19 11.50
N TYR A 228 -5.17 -1.58 10.39
CA TYR A 228 -6.11 -2.17 9.43
C TYR A 228 -5.57 -3.50 8.90
N GLU A 229 -4.32 -3.53 8.41
CA GLU A 229 -3.72 -4.76 7.89
C GLU A 229 -3.59 -5.83 8.98
N LEU A 230 -3.19 -5.46 10.20
CA LEU A 230 -3.12 -6.38 11.34
C LEU A 230 -4.50 -6.94 11.72
N SER A 231 -5.56 -6.13 11.67
CA SER A 231 -6.91 -6.59 12.02
C SER A 231 -7.48 -7.63 11.05
N ARG A 232 -7.01 -7.65 9.79
CA ARG A 232 -7.46 -8.62 8.78
C ARG A 232 -7.03 -10.06 9.06
N TRP A 233 -6.04 -10.24 9.94
CA TRP A 233 -5.42 -11.52 10.22
C TRP A 233 -5.33 -11.81 11.72
N HIS A 234 -6.32 -11.38 12.52
CA HIS A 234 -6.33 -11.59 13.98
C HIS A 234 -5.04 -11.11 14.67
N GLU A 235 -4.60 -9.89 14.35
CA GLU A 235 -3.34 -9.29 14.83
C GLU A 235 -2.06 -9.97 14.28
N ASN A 236 -2.20 -10.81 13.25
CA ASN A 236 -1.09 -11.38 12.49
C ASN A 236 -0.89 -10.65 11.14
N LEU A 237 0.08 -11.09 10.34
CA LEU A 237 0.28 -10.64 8.97
C LEU A 237 0.25 -11.82 8.01
N GLY A 238 -0.37 -11.62 6.85
CA GLY A 238 -0.31 -12.61 5.77
C GLY A 238 1.12 -12.78 5.23
N PRO A 239 1.48 -13.98 4.73
CA PRO A 239 2.79 -14.28 4.12
C PRO A 239 3.29 -13.25 3.11
N LYS A 240 2.38 -12.76 2.26
CA LYS A 240 2.65 -11.72 1.27
C LYS A 240 3.20 -10.45 1.91
N MET A 241 2.61 -10.03 3.04
CA MET A 241 2.97 -8.79 3.71
C MET A 241 4.32 -8.92 4.40
N LEU A 242 4.58 -10.04 5.07
CA LEU A 242 5.89 -10.31 5.69
C LEU A 242 7.03 -10.25 4.66
N ALA A 243 6.88 -10.92 3.52
CA ALA A 243 7.86 -10.85 2.43
C ALA A 243 8.08 -9.41 1.95
N LYS A 244 6.99 -8.65 1.78
CA LYS A 244 7.02 -7.25 1.32
C LYS A 244 7.73 -6.33 2.32
N ILE A 245 7.49 -6.52 3.62
CA ILE A 245 8.12 -5.74 4.68
C ILE A 245 9.64 -5.99 4.71
N LEU A 246 10.07 -7.25 4.61
CA LEU A 246 11.51 -7.56 4.53
C LEU A 246 12.18 -6.92 3.32
N ARG A 247 11.50 -6.86 2.16
CA ARG A 247 12.02 -6.16 0.97
C ARG A 247 12.17 -4.66 1.23
N PHE A 248 11.16 -4.01 1.80
CA PHE A 248 11.25 -2.59 2.13
C PHE A 248 12.30 -2.30 3.19
N TYR A 249 12.46 -3.18 4.17
CA TYR A 249 13.49 -3.08 5.19
C TYR A 249 14.89 -3.16 4.56
N ALA A 250 15.13 -4.13 3.67
CA ALA A 250 16.38 -4.23 2.91
C ALA A 250 16.64 -2.99 2.02
N GLU A 251 15.60 -2.48 1.35
CA GLU A 251 15.68 -1.25 0.53
C GLU A 251 16.05 -0.02 1.39
N ALA A 252 15.41 0.13 2.56
CA ALA A 252 15.65 1.25 3.46
C ALA A 252 17.07 1.21 4.05
N ILE A 253 17.55 0.05 4.48
CA ILE A 253 18.94 -0.11 4.92
C ILE A 253 19.91 0.26 3.80
N HIS A 254 19.69 -0.24 2.58
CA HIS A 254 20.60 0.07 1.48
C HIS A 254 20.64 1.57 1.17
N ARG A 255 19.52 2.27 1.31
CA ARG A 255 19.42 3.70 0.99
C ARG A 255 19.93 4.61 2.12
N TYR A 256 19.68 4.23 3.36
CA TYR A 256 19.86 5.12 4.52
C TYR A 256 20.83 4.57 5.58
N ASP A 257 21.44 3.40 5.33
CA ASP A 257 22.27 2.63 6.27
C ASP A 257 21.57 2.15 7.55
N GLU A 258 20.31 2.56 7.77
CA GLU A 258 19.49 2.17 8.91
C GLU A 258 18.02 2.02 8.53
N ALA A 259 17.33 1.11 9.22
CA ALA A 259 15.89 0.95 9.15
C ALA A 259 15.39 0.19 10.39
N TYR A 260 14.10 0.29 10.66
CA TYR A 260 13.46 -0.43 11.78
C TYR A 260 12.15 -1.07 11.35
N MET A 261 11.85 -2.25 11.87
CA MET A 261 10.53 -2.85 11.73
C MET A 261 9.69 -2.53 12.96
N GLY A 262 8.62 -1.75 12.78
CA GLY A 262 7.73 -1.36 13.86
C GLY A 262 6.59 -2.37 14.06
N ASN A 263 6.23 -2.62 15.32
CA ASN A 263 5.11 -3.53 15.69
C ASN A 263 5.24 -4.95 15.11
N LEU A 264 6.47 -5.43 14.94
CA LEU A 264 6.77 -6.75 14.43
C LEU A 264 7.95 -7.33 15.20
N GLU A 265 7.72 -8.45 15.88
CA GLU A 265 8.78 -9.22 16.49
C GLU A 265 9.38 -10.23 15.49
N ASP A 266 10.68 -10.53 15.62
CA ASP A 266 11.38 -11.44 14.71
C ASP A 266 10.78 -12.86 14.67
N TRP A 267 10.23 -13.34 15.80
CA TRP A 267 9.61 -14.67 15.88
C TRP A 267 8.45 -14.83 14.88
N ARG A 268 7.75 -13.74 14.54
CA ARG A 268 6.66 -13.78 13.55
C ARG A 268 7.15 -14.20 12.18
N PHE A 269 8.38 -13.82 11.82
CA PHE A 269 9.00 -14.26 10.58
C PHE A 269 9.51 -15.68 10.68
N GLU A 270 10.08 -16.10 11.81
CA GLU A 270 10.59 -17.47 11.98
C GLU A 270 9.47 -18.52 11.96
N GLU A 271 8.32 -18.22 12.57
CA GLU A 271 7.18 -19.14 12.66
C GLU A 271 6.26 -19.09 11.43
N ALA A 272 6.27 -17.97 10.70
CA ALA A 272 5.46 -17.86 9.49
C ALA A 272 6.01 -18.73 8.36
N PHE A 273 5.13 -19.55 7.79
CA PHE A 273 5.39 -20.16 6.49
C PHE A 273 5.15 -19.14 5.38
N ILE A 274 6.20 -18.44 4.96
CA ILE A 274 6.13 -17.56 3.79
C ILE A 274 6.31 -18.41 2.54
N THR A 275 5.30 -18.42 1.68
CA THR A 275 5.36 -19.28 0.49
C THR A 275 6.52 -18.86 -0.43
N PRO A 276 7.22 -19.83 -1.07
CA PRO A 276 8.33 -19.53 -1.97
C PRO A 276 7.98 -18.54 -3.08
N PHE A 277 6.73 -18.55 -3.54
CA PHE A 277 6.24 -17.57 -4.52
C PHE A 277 6.36 -16.12 -4.04
N TRP A 278 5.97 -15.82 -2.79
CA TRP A 278 6.06 -14.46 -2.28
C TRP A 278 7.51 -14.03 -2.05
N LEU A 279 8.36 -14.95 -1.61
CA LEU A 279 9.80 -14.71 -1.46
C LEU A 279 10.44 -14.42 -2.83
N ALA A 280 10.16 -15.25 -3.84
CA ALA A 280 10.65 -15.09 -5.19
C ALA A 280 10.19 -13.77 -5.82
N LEU A 281 8.90 -13.42 -5.67
CA LEU A 281 8.37 -12.16 -6.18
C LEU A 281 9.06 -10.94 -5.56
N GLN A 282 9.34 -10.96 -4.27
CA GLN A 282 10.02 -9.83 -3.62
C GLN A 282 11.51 -9.80 -3.91
N LEU A 283 12.15 -10.95 -4.11
CA LEU A 283 13.53 -11.04 -4.59
C LEU A 283 13.67 -10.45 -6.01
N ASP A 284 12.74 -10.77 -6.93
CA ASP A 284 12.71 -10.18 -8.27
C ASP A 284 12.62 -8.65 -8.22
N LYS A 285 11.73 -8.13 -7.38
CA LYS A 285 11.58 -6.68 -7.14
C LYS A 285 12.79 -6.06 -6.45
N ALA A 286 13.52 -6.81 -5.64
CA ALA A 286 14.76 -6.34 -5.04
C ALA A 286 15.87 -6.23 -6.09
N CYS A 287 15.97 -7.21 -7.00
CA CYS A 287 16.93 -7.20 -8.12
C CYS A 287 16.68 -6.05 -9.09
N GLU A 288 15.41 -5.69 -9.32
CA GLU A 288 15.02 -4.53 -10.13
C GLU A 288 15.58 -3.21 -9.57
N ILE A 289 15.78 -3.11 -8.25
CA ILE A 289 16.34 -1.92 -7.61
C ILE A 289 17.88 -1.95 -7.71
N SER A 290 18.51 -2.98 -7.13
CA SER A 290 19.96 -3.20 -7.23
C SER A 290 20.34 -4.59 -6.74
N SER A 291 21.52 -5.06 -7.14
CA SER A 291 22.12 -6.28 -6.58
C SER A 291 22.31 -6.20 -5.07
N ASP A 292 22.61 -5.02 -4.54
CA ASP A 292 22.87 -4.83 -3.11
C ASP A 292 21.58 -4.98 -2.29
N VAL A 293 20.45 -4.43 -2.78
CA VAL A 293 19.13 -4.62 -2.16
C VAL A 293 18.70 -6.09 -2.22
N ALA A 294 18.93 -6.76 -3.36
CA ALA A 294 18.64 -8.19 -3.51
C ALA A 294 19.48 -9.05 -2.54
N TRP A 295 20.77 -8.77 -2.43
CA TRP A 295 21.65 -9.47 -1.51
C TRP A 295 21.21 -9.25 -0.06
N ARG A 296 20.94 -8.00 0.34
CA ARG A 296 20.44 -7.69 1.67
C ARG A 296 19.13 -8.41 1.97
N TYR A 297 18.21 -8.47 1.01
CA TYR A 297 16.98 -9.23 1.15
C TYR A 297 17.23 -10.72 1.42
N VAL A 298 18.19 -11.34 0.71
CA VAL A 298 18.61 -12.73 0.96
C VAL A 298 19.21 -12.91 2.36
N GLU A 299 20.06 -11.98 2.81
CA GLU A 299 20.61 -11.99 4.18
C GLU A 299 19.51 -11.98 5.24
N GLU A 300 18.49 -11.12 5.08
CA GLU A 300 17.37 -11.02 6.02
C GLU A 300 16.50 -12.29 6.04
N LEU A 301 16.33 -12.96 4.90
CA LEU A 301 15.64 -14.24 4.81
C LEU A 301 16.41 -15.37 5.51
N ILE A 302 17.74 -15.42 5.34
CA ILE A 302 18.60 -16.39 6.02
C ILE A 302 18.59 -16.17 7.54
N ALA A 303 18.73 -14.91 7.97
CA ALA A 303 18.73 -14.52 9.38
C ALA A 303 17.43 -14.97 10.09
N ARG A 304 16.30 -14.89 9.38
CA ARG A 304 14.95 -15.27 9.87
C ARG A 304 14.55 -16.70 9.49
N ARG A 305 15.50 -17.52 9.06
CA ARG A 305 15.31 -18.96 8.75
C ARG A 305 14.27 -19.25 7.66
N GLN A 306 13.98 -18.26 6.82
CA GLN A 306 13.12 -18.41 5.64
C GLN A 306 13.89 -19.03 4.45
N LEU A 307 15.23 -18.92 4.47
CA LEU A 307 16.12 -19.59 3.53
C LEU A 307 17.19 -20.41 4.25
N PRO A 308 17.72 -21.48 3.61
CA PRO A 308 18.86 -22.25 4.14
C PRO A 308 20.12 -21.40 4.39
N LYS A 309 20.79 -21.64 5.52
CA LYS A 309 21.97 -20.88 5.98
C LYS A 309 23.21 -20.97 5.09
N TYR A 310 23.27 -21.94 4.19
CA TYR A 310 24.44 -22.16 3.33
C TYR A 310 24.36 -21.37 2.02
N MET A 311 23.26 -20.65 1.76
CA MET A 311 23.16 -19.79 0.59
C MET A 311 24.14 -18.64 0.68
N SER A 312 24.87 -18.42 -0.40
CA SER A 312 25.98 -17.47 -0.47
C SER A 312 25.86 -16.46 -1.61
N THR A 313 24.88 -16.64 -2.50
CA THR A 313 24.66 -15.79 -3.68
C THR A 313 23.17 -15.56 -3.93
N ILE A 314 22.84 -14.50 -4.69
CA ILE A 314 21.47 -14.20 -5.12
C ILE A 314 20.95 -15.32 -6.03
N GLU A 315 21.82 -15.84 -6.89
CA GLU A 315 21.53 -16.90 -7.87
C GLU A 315 21.16 -18.21 -7.18
N GLU A 316 21.87 -18.59 -6.12
CA GLU A 316 21.53 -19.79 -5.33
C GLU A 316 20.16 -19.65 -4.66
N ALA A 317 19.86 -18.47 -4.09
CA ALA A 317 18.56 -18.20 -3.49
C ALA A 317 17.44 -18.21 -4.55
N ALA A 318 17.67 -17.60 -5.70
CA ALA A 318 16.70 -17.56 -6.80
C ALA A 318 16.40 -18.98 -7.34
N LYS A 319 17.44 -19.80 -7.55
CA LYS A 319 17.31 -21.21 -7.97
C LYS A 319 16.57 -22.05 -6.93
N TYR A 320 16.89 -21.89 -5.65
CA TYR A 320 16.17 -22.61 -4.60
C TYR A 320 14.69 -22.24 -4.58
N LEU A 321 14.37 -20.95 -4.63
CA LEU A 321 12.97 -20.51 -4.57
C LEU A 321 12.19 -20.99 -5.80
N ILE A 322 12.79 -20.96 -7.00
CA ILE A 322 12.07 -21.34 -8.23
C ILE A 322 11.65 -22.82 -8.23
N GLU A 323 12.46 -23.72 -7.64
CA GLU A 323 12.15 -25.15 -7.50
C GLU A 323 10.83 -25.41 -6.75
N PHE A 324 10.40 -24.48 -5.89
CA PHE A 324 9.18 -24.60 -5.10
C PHE A 324 8.07 -23.63 -5.55
N THR A 325 8.23 -23.00 -6.72
CA THR A 325 7.20 -22.15 -7.33
C THR A 325 6.58 -22.81 -8.56
N TYR A 326 5.34 -22.43 -8.88
CA TYR A 326 4.66 -22.86 -10.09
C TYR A 326 4.44 -21.65 -11.00
N ASN A 327 4.86 -21.74 -12.26
CA ASN A 327 4.72 -20.67 -13.27
C ASN A 327 5.28 -19.30 -12.86
N PHE A 328 6.43 -19.28 -12.19
CA PHE A 328 7.14 -18.04 -11.86
C PHE A 328 8.43 -17.97 -12.68
N SER A 329 8.71 -16.80 -13.26
CA SER A 329 9.98 -16.48 -13.90
C SER A 329 10.47 -15.13 -13.37
N TYR A 330 11.76 -15.03 -13.07
CA TYR A 330 12.37 -13.76 -12.70
C TYR A 330 12.47 -12.87 -13.94
N ARG A 331 12.18 -11.58 -13.78
CA ARG A 331 12.36 -10.58 -14.84
C ARG A 331 13.65 -9.79 -14.68
N HIS A 332 14.14 -9.69 -13.44
CA HIS A 332 15.24 -8.80 -13.09
C HIS A 332 16.39 -9.50 -12.37
N ALA A 333 16.19 -10.72 -11.85
CA ALA A 333 17.26 -11.44 -11.15
C ALA A 333 18.41 -11.80 -12.11
N PRO A 334 19.67 -11.52 -11.74
CA PRO A 334 20.82 -11.81 -12.58
C PRO A 334 20.92 -13.30 -12.72
N THR A 335 20.75 -13.82 -13.93
CA THR A 335 21.03 -15.22 -14.14
C THR A 335 21.42 -15.50 -15.59
N GLU A 336 22.45 -16.33 -15.73
CA GLU A 336 22.68 -17.20 -16.89
C GLU A 336 21.41 -18.01 -17.29
N GLN A 337 20.40 -18.03 -16.41
CA GLN A 337 19.05 -18.55 -16.56
C GLN A 337 18.19 -17.77 -17.57
N PHE A 338 18.42 -16.49 -17.88
CA PHE A 338 17.71 -15.86 -19.02
C PHE A 338 18.05 -16.56 -20.33
N VAL A 339 19.30 -17.01 -20.50
CA VAL A 339 19.73 -17.78 -21.67
C VAL A 339 19.10 -19.18 -21.68
N MET A 340 18.87 -19.79 -20.51
CA MET A 340 18.22 -21.10 -20.40
C MET A 340 16.70 -21.01 -20.53
N GLU A 341 16.06 -19.96 -20.02
CA GLU A 341 14.63 -19.68 -20.11
C GLU A 341 14.24 -19.26 -21.53
N ASP A 342 15.06 -18.45 -22.22
CA ASP A 342 14.93 -18.20 -23.67
C ASP A 342 15.03 -19.51 -24.45
N HIS A 343 16.02 -20.36 -24.12
CA HIS A 343 16.18 -21.67 -24.76
C HIS A 343 14.97 -22.61 -24.48
N TRP A 344 14.41 -22.60 -23.27
CA TRP A 344 13.21 -23.39 -22.93
C TRP A 344 11.92 -22.82 -23.56
N ALA A 345 11.80 -21.50 -23.65
CA ALA A 345 10.71 -20.81 -24.35
C ALA A 345 10.75 -21.09 -25.86
N GLN A 346 11.94 -21.08 -26.48
CA GLN A 346 12.13 -21.49 -27.87
C GLN A 346 11.70 -22.94 -28.10
N ILE A 347 12.09 -23.86 -27.21
CA ILE A 347 11.70 -25.27 -27.28
C ILE A 347 10.17 -25.45 -27.19
N ASP A 348 9.50 -24.70 -26.32
CA ASP A 348 8.05 -24.77 -26.18
C ASP A 348 7.31 -24.13 -27.35
N GLU A 349 7.82 -23.01 -27.89
CA GLU A 349 7.34 -22.44 -29.15
C GLU A 349 7.48 -23.40 -30.34
N ASP A 350 8.62 -24.07 -30.46
CA ASP A 350 8.88 -25.03 -31.54
C ASP A 350 8.01 -26.28 -31.40
N ARG A 351 7.71 -26.71 -30.17
CA ARG A 351 6.71 -27.76 -29.88
C ARG A 351 5.29 -27.31 -30.26
N LYS A 352 4.94 -26.05 -30.02
CA LYS A 352 3.64 -25.47 -30.42
C LYS A 352 3.54 -25.29 -31.94
N LYS A 353 4.62 -24.87 -32.60
CA LYS A 353 4.74 -24.75 -34.08
C LYS A 353 4.68 -26.11 -34.76
N SER A 354 5.36 -27.13 -34.24
CA SER A 354 5.27 -28.51 -34.77
C SER A 354 3.88 -29.13 -34.58
N ARG A 355 3.20 -28.84 -33.46
CA ARG A 355 1.78 -29.20 -33.27
C ARG A 355 0.84 -28.50 -34.25
N ARG A 356 1.06 -27.21 -34.54
CA ARG A 356 0.28 -26.46 -35.55
C ARG A 356 0.59 -26.90 -36.98
N GLY A 357 1.85 -27.25 -37.29
CA GLY A 357 2.28 -27.81 -38.57
C GLY A 357 1.72 -29.22 -38.81
N SER A 358 1.67 -30.06 -37.77
CA SER A 358 1.05 -31.39 -37.85
C SER A 358 -0.47 -31.33 -38.05
N VAL A 359 -1.15 -30.36 -37.45
CA VAL A 359 -2.60 -30.15 -37.66
C VAL A 359 -2.90 -29.54 -39.04
N ARG A 360 -1.99 -28.72 -39.59
CA ARG A 360 -2.13 -28.15 -40.94
C ARG A 360 -1.80 -29.18 -42.05
N GLY A 361 -0.76 -30.00 -41.86
CA GLY A 361 -0.43 -31.12 -42.76
C GLY A 361 -1.51 -32.20 -42.78
N MET A 362 -2.13 -32.52 -41.62
CA MET A 362 -3.30 -33.42 -41.59
C MET A 362 -4.56 -32.82 -42.23
N ARG A 363 -4.64 -31.49 -42.40
CA ARG A 363 -5.81 -30.83 -43.02
C ARG A 363 -5.66 -30.72 -44.54
N GLU A 364 -4.45 -30.55 -45.04
CA GLU A 364 -4.16 -30.53 -46.49
C GLU A 364 -4.17 -31.94 -47.12
N ASP A 365 -3.90 -33.00 -46.34
CA ASP A 365 -4.02 -34.41 -46.80
C ASP A 365 -5.46 -34.99 -46.68
N LEU A 366 -6.42 -34.22 -46.14
CA LEU A 366 -7.83 -34.63 -45.96
C LEU A 366 -8.83 -33.81 -46.78
N GLU A 367 -8.38 -32.87 -47.61
CA GLU A 367 -9.22 -32.09 -48.56
C GLU A 367 -9.11 -32.62 -50.00
N GLY A 368 -9.19 -33.95 -50.13
CA GLY A 368 -9.43 -34.63 -51.40
C GLY A 368 -10.48 -35.73 -51.21
N ASP A 369 -11.62 -35.57 -51.89
CA ASP A 369 -12.74 -36.50 -52.03
C ASP A 369 -13.75 -36.59 -50.87
N ASP A 370 -14.67 -35.61 -50.88
CA ASP A 370 -16.00 -35.67 -50.27
C ASP A 370 -16.85 -36.77 -50.93
N ASP A 371 -16.76 -38.01 -50.42
CA ASP A 371 -17.69 -39.10 -50.78
C ASP A 371 -18.54 -39.54 -49.58
N ALA A 372 -19.86 -39.53 -49.78
CA ALA A 372 -20.90 -39.81 -48.79
C ALA A 372 -20.77 -41.20 -48.10
N ASP A 373 -19.94 -42.09 -48.63
CA ASP A 373 -19.67 -43.43 -48.12
C ASP A 373 -18.76 -43.44 -46.86
N SER A 374 -17.99 -42.37 -46.64
CA SER A 374 -17.11 -42.20 -45.46
C SER A 374 -17.89 -42.00 -44.15
N ARG A 375 -19.02 -41.28 -44.21
CA ARG A 375 -19.84 -40.95 -43.02
C ARG A 375 -20.58 -42.18 -42.46
N ASP A 376 -20.94 -43.13 -43.31
CA ASP A 376 -21.63 -44.36 -42.89
C ASP A 376 -20.65 -45.38 -42.27
N LYS A 377 -19.39 -45.40 -42.75
CA LYS A 377 -18.29 -46.17 -42.13
C LYS A 377 -17.92 -45.62 -40.75
N GLN A 378 -17.84 -44.31 -40.58
CA GLN A 378 -17.61 -43.68 -39.26
C GLN A 378 -18.75 -43.97 -38.27
N ARG A 379 -20.02 -43.95 -38.72
CA ARG A 379 -21.17 -44.29 -37.87
C ARG A 379 -21.19 -45.76 -37.44
N LYS A 380 -20.80 -46.69 -38.32
CA LYS A 380 -20.66 -48.12 -37.96
C LYS A 380 -19.50 -48.36 -36.98
N ALA A 381 -18.36 -47.69 -37.17
CA ALA A 381 -17.21 -47.80 -36.26
C ALA A 381 -17.55 -47.26 -34.86
N GLN A 382 -18.25 -46.12 -34.76
CA GLN A 382 -18.69 -45.57 -33.47
C GLN A 382 -19.71 -46.47 -32.75
N ARG A 383 -20.58 -47.18 -33.49
CA ARG A 383 -21.49 -48.17 -32.90
C ARG A 383 -20.75 -49.39 -32.35
N GLN A 384 -19.75 -49.90 -33.06
CA GLN A 384 -18.92 -51.02 -32.59
C GLN A 384 -18.08 -50.67 -31.36
N ILE A 385 -17.52 -49.45 -31.30
CA ILE A 385 -16.76 -48.97 -30.13
C ILE A 385 -17.69 -48.84 -28.91
N LYS A 386 -18.90 -48.29 -29.08
CA LYS A 386 -19.89 -48.21 -27.99
C LYS A 386 -20.37 -49.59 -27.52
N GLN A 387 -20.48 -50.56 -28.41
CA GLN A 387 -20.90 -51.93 -28.07
C GLN A 387 -19.79 -52.68 -27.31
N LYS A 388 -18.53 -52.59 -27.76
CA LYS A 388 -17.37 -53.12 -27.01
C LYS A 388 -17.22 -52.49 -25.63
N ALA A 389 -17.37 -51.17 -25.52
CA ALA A 389 -17.30 -50.49 -24.22
C ALA A 389 -18.42 -50.93 -23.25
N LYS A 390 -19.59 -51.33 -23.78
CA LYS A 390 -20.71 -51.83 -22.99
C LYS A 390 -20.50 -53.29 -22.54
N GLU A 391 -19.90 -54.13 -23.38
CA GLU A 391 -19.51 -55.51 -23.03
C GLU A 391 -18.38 -55.52 -21.98
N THR A 392 -17.36 -54.66 -22.12
CA THR A 392 -16.26 -54.57 -21.13
C THR A 392 -16.72 -53.99 -19.78
N ALA A 393 -17.81 -53.21 -19.75
CA ALA A 393 -18.41 -52.70 -18.52
C ALA A 393 -19.27 -53.74 -17.78
N ILE A 394 -19.80 -54.75 -18.48
CA ILE A 394 -20.56 -55.85 -17.88
C ILE A 394 -19.60 -56.88 -17.27
N ASP A 395 -18.47 -57.20 -17.94
CA ASP A 395 -17.45 -58.11 -17.41
C ASP A 395 -16.70 -57.56 -16.16
N LYS A 396 -16.73 -56.25 -15.93
CA LYS A 396 -16.14 -55.61 -14.73
C LYS A 396 -17.11 -55.47 -13.56
N ALA A 397 -18.38 -55.84 -13.73
CA ALA A 397 -19.41 -55.77 -12.69
C ALA A 397 -19.74 -57.14 -12.07
N GLU A 398 -19.15 -58.24 -12.58
CA GLU A 398 -19.28 -59.62 -12.06
C GLU A 398 -17.96 -60.20 -11.47
N ILE A 399 -16.97 -59.35 -11.16
CA ILE A 399 -15.83 -59.63 -10.28
C ILE A 399 -15.90 -58.68 -9.10
#